data_AF-A0A959QJ13-F1
#
_entry.id   AF-A0A959QJ13-F1
#
_cell.length_a   1.000
_cell.length_b   1.000
_cell.length_c   1.000
_cell.angle_alpha   90.00
_cell.angle_beta   90.00
_cell.angle_gamma   90.00
#
_symmetry.space_group_name_H-M   'P 1'
#
loop_
_entity.id
_entity.type
_entity.pdbx_description
1 polymer ?
#
loop_
_entity_poly.entity_id
_entity_poly.type
_entity_poly.pdbx_seq_one_letter_code
_entity_poly.pdbx_strand_id
1 'polypeptide(L)'
;MSYLDTLEEIKGIVERTEEFNYAQRILLLDILGEKIQVENMSDDKFVAYYEDVTKSELNFNFKDTLGEAPYNSASAAAANCFSVVDRFDNLRSDHSLYPWLTNAIKFTDEIVLHYIQEVCGEAVTNHPDHGIERSRYIQINSKVYSAQVAGNNMNILFDERNKLEHRTKRDQVSGRQIIIVPDYTKTKKKIEKLYPKALLSFLKAYTEFYGIA
;
A
#
# COMPACT_ATOMS: atom_id res chain seq x y z
N MET A 1 17.26 20.35 -18.95
CA MET A 1 16.16 20.82 -18.10
C MET A 1 15.30 19.61 -17.84
N SER A 2 15.29 19.11 -16.61
CA SER A 2 14.48 17.95 -16.22
C SER A 2 13.00 18.34 -16.12
N TYR A 3 12.10 17.36 -16.06
CA TYR A 3 10.67 17.62 -15.82
C TYR A 3 10.47 18.27 -14.45
N LEU A 4 11.21 17.83 -13.43
CA LEU A 4 11.25 18.45 -12.10
C LEU A 4 11.68 19.91 -12.15
N ASP A 5 12.77 20.24 -12.87
CA ASP A 5 13.26 21.62 -13.02
C ASP A 5 12.16 22.50 -13.61
N THR A 6 11.43 21.96 -14.60
CA THR A 6 10.32 22.65 -15.27
C THR A 6 9.16 22.90 -14.30
N LEU A 7 8.81 21.93 -13.45
CA LEU A 7 7.75 22.08 -12.47
C LEU A 7 8.10 23.13 -11.40
N GLU A 8 9.34 23.11 -10.90
CA GLU A 8 9.84 24.10 -9.93
C GLU A 8 9.88 25.51 -10.53
N GLU A 9 10.28 25.63 -11.80
CA GLU A 9 10.23 26.91 -12.52
C GLU A 9 8.79 27.44 -12.66
N ILE A 10 7.84 26.58 -13.07
CA ILE A 10 6.42 26.95 -13.18
C ILE A 10 5.87 27.38 -11.82
N LYS A 11 6.20 26.67 -10.73
CA LYS A 11 5.80 27.05 -9.37
C LYS A 11 6.33 28.43 -9.01
N GLY A 12 7.60 28.70 -9.28
CA GLY A 12 8.20 30.02 -9.07
C GLY A 12 7.54 31.14 -9.89
N ILE A 13 7.00 30.84 -11.08
CA ILE A 13 6.23 31.79 -11.90
C ILE A 13 4.85 32.03 -11.26
N VAL A 14 4.14 30.97 -10.86
CA VAL A 14 2.81 31.07 -10.25
C VAL A 14 2.83 31.88 -8.95
N GLU A 15 3.88 31.76 -8.15
CA GLU A 15 4.08 32.54 -6.91
C GLU A 15 4.26 34.04 -7.18
N ARG A 16 4.87 34.40 -8.31
CA ARG A 16 5.26 35.77 -8.67
C ARG A 16 4.28 36.48 -9.60
N THR A 17 3.46 35.75 -10.36
CA THR A 17 2.53 36.34 -11.33
C THR A 17 1.26 36.84 -10.67
N GLU A 18 0.84 38.08 -10.97
CA GLU A 18 -0.41 38.68 -10.48
C GLU A 18 -1.64 38.32 -11.33
N GLU A 19 -1.47 37.55 -12.41
CA GLU A 19 -2.54 37.18 -13.33
C GLU A 19 -3.59 36.25 -12.70
N PHE A 20 -3.21 35.48 -11.68
CA PHE A 20 -4.12 34.59 -10.96
C PHE A 20 -4.71 35.26 -9.73
N ASN A 21 -6.02 35.09 -9.54
CA ASN A 21 -6.62 35.44 -8.26
C ASN A 21 -6.15 34.50 -7.15
N TYR A 22 -6.39 34.88 -5.89
CA TYR A 22 -5.93 34.13 -4.72
C TYR A 22 -6.33 32.64 -4.75
N ALA A 23 -7.59 32.33 -5.07
CA ALA A 23 -8.08 30.96 -5.07
C ALA A 23 -7.43 30.11 -6.19
N GLN A 24 -7.27 30.68 -7.39
CA GLN A 24 -6.58 30.04 -8.51
C GLN A 24 -5.12 29.77 -8.19
N ARG A 25 -4.44 30.74 -7.55
CA ARG A 25 -3.04 30.59 -7.16
C ARG A 25 -2.87 29.46 -6.14
N ILE A 26 -3.69 29.43 -5.10
CA ILE A 26 -3.64 28.35 -4.10
C ILE A 26 -3.83 26.98 -4.77
N LEU A 27 -4.85 26.84 -5.63
CA LEU A 27 -5.12 25.57 -6.32
C LEU A 27 -3.94 25.14 -7.22
N LEU A 28 -3.36 26.07 -7.99
CA LEU A 28 -2.22 25.79 -8.85
C LEU A 28 -0.97 25.40 -8.06
N LEU A 29 -0.71 26.08 -6.94
CA LEU A 29 0.40 25.75 -6.06
C LEU A 29 0.23 24.38 -5.40
N ASP A 30 -1.00 23.99 -5.07
CA ASP A 30 -1.31 22.67 -4.53
C ASP A 30 -1.02 21.59 -5.58
N ILE A 31 -1.55 21.74 -6.80
CA ILE A 31 -1.32 20.80 -7.92
C ILE A 31 0.17 20.70 -8.27
N LEU A 32 0.88 21.84 -8.29
CA LEU A 32 2.31 21.86 -8.57
C LEU A 32 3.11 21.23 -7.42
N GLY A 33 2.72 21.48 -6.17
CA GLY A 33 3.30 20.86 -4.99
C GLY A 33 3.16 19.34 -5.00
N GLU A 34 1.97 18.83 -5.33
CA GLU A 34 1.71 17.40 -5.51
C GLU A 34 2.59 16.81 -6.62
N LYS A 35 2.64 17.45 -7.79
CA LYS A 35 3.45 16.96 -8.92
C LYS A 35 4.95 16.98 -8.64
N ILE A 36 5.46 18.05 -8.05
CA ILE A 36 6.86 18.19 -7.63
C ILE A 36 7.18 17.12 -6.59
N GLN A 37 6.29 16.87 -5.63
CA GLN A 37 6.48 15.79 -4.68
C GLN A 37 6.49 14.42 -5.35
N VAL A 38 5.56 14.11 -6.25
CA VAL A 38 5.54 12.83 -6.99
C VAL A 38 6.82 12.59 -7.80
N GLU A 39 7.36 13.65 -8.39
CA GLU A 39 8.61 13.59 -9.15
C GLU A 39 9.84 13.51 -8.22
N ASN A 40 9.78 14.13 -7.03
CA ASN A 40 10.79 14.01 -5.99
C ASN A 40 10.70 12.71 -5.17
N MET A 41 9.58 12.00 -5.23
CA MET A 41 9.44 10.70 -4.58
C MET A 41 10.44 9.77 -5.23
N SER A 42 11.45 9.40 -4.43
CA SER A 42 12.54 8.47 -4.72
C SER A 42 12.31 7.66 -6.01
N ASP A 43 13.30 7.66 -6.91
CA ASP A 43 13.35 6.74 -8.06
C ASP A 43 13.01 5.30 -7.63
N ASP A 44 13.31 4.98 -6.38
CA ASP A 44 12.84 3.78 -5.72
C ASP A 44 11.40 3.91 -5.17
N LYS A 45 10.44 3.47 -5.99
CA LYS A 45 9.01 3.44 -5.62
C LYS A 45 8.70 2.47 -4.49
N PHE A 46 9.52 1.45 -4.23
CA PHE A 46 9.34 0.59 -3.07
C PHE A 46 9.54 1.40 -1.79
N VAL A 47 10.67 2.09 -1.70
CA VAL A 47 11.04 2.91 -0.53
C VAL A 47 10.01 4.03 -0.34
N ALA A 48 9.75 4.80 -1.40
CA ALA A 48 8.80 5.92 -1.33
C ALA A 48 7.42 5.48 -0.83
N TYR A 49 6.92 4.33 -1.29
CA TYR A 49 5.63 3.79 -0.85
C TYR A 49 5.66 3.31 0.58
N TYR A 50 6.70 2.59 0.96
CA TYR A 50 6.85 2.10 2.33
C TYR A 50 6.85 3.26 3.32
N GLU A 51 7.62 4.32 3.05
CA GLU A 51 7.75 5.50 3.90
C GLU A 51 6.48 6.35 3.90
N ASP A 52 5.81 6.54 2.75
CA ASP A 52 4.55 7.28 2.70
C ASP A 52 3.43 6.58 3.48
N VAL A 53 3.36 5.25 3.46
CA VAL A 53 2.36 4.49 4.23
C VAL A 53 2.69 4.49 5.72
N THR A 54 3.95 4.26 6.08
CA THR A 54 4.37 4.09 7.48
C THR A 54 4.65 5.41 8.20
N LYS A 55 4.85 6.50 7.45
CA LYS A 55 5.28 7.81 7.94
C LYS A 55 6.60 7.75 8.72
N SER A 56 7.48 6.83 8.30
CA SER A 56 8.79 6.60 8.88
C SER A 56 9.81 6.28 7.80
N GLU A 57 11.05 6.74 7.97
CA GLU A 57 12.19 6.42 7.09
C GLU A 57 12.49 4.91 7.10
N LEU A 58 12.73 4.35 5.91
CA LEU A 58 13.02 2.94 5.73
C LEU A 58 14.53 2.69 5.81
N ASN A 59 14.99 2.33 7.01
CA ASN A 59 16.40 2.04 7.27
C ASN A 59 16.84 0.59 6.97
N PHE A 60 15.95 -0.24 6.43
CA PHE A 60 16.23 -1.64 6.12
C PHE A 60 16.36 -1.86 4.62
N ASN A 61 17.45 -2.51 4.20
CA ASN A 61 17.74 -2.75 2.79
C ASN A 61 16.94 -3.95 2.25
N PHE A 62 15.67 -3.70 1.96
CA PHE A 62 14.79 -4.70 1.33
C PHE A 62 15.26 -5.09 -0.07
N LYS A 63 15.98 -4.22 -0.79
CA LYS A 63 16.47 -4.52 -2.15
C LYS A 63 17.44 -5.69 -2.15
N ASP A 64 18.45 -5.62 -1.29
CA ASP A 64 19.44 -6.69 -1.17
C ASP A 64 18.84 -7.92 -0.48
N THR A 65 17.93 -7.72 0.48
CA THR A 65 17.31 -8.81 1.22
C THR A 65 16.37 -9.64 0.36
N LEU A 66 15.45 -9.01 -0.39
CA LEU A 66 14.45 -9.71 -1.20
C LEU A 66 15.04 -10.23 -2.53
N GLY A 67 16.14 -9.64 -2.98
CA GLY A 67 16.68 -9.84 -4.32
C GLY A 67 15.92 -9.06 -5.39
N GLU A 68 16.52 -8.99 -6.59
CA GLU A 68 16.09 -8.08 -7.64
C GLU A 68 14.66 -8.33 -8.13
N ALA A 69 14.29 -9.57 -8.42
CA ALA A 69 12.98 -9.87 -9.03
C ALA A 69 11.80 -9.58 -8.08
N PRO A 70 11.77 -10.08 -6.83
CA PRO A 70 10.69 -9.76 -5.89
C PRO A 70 10.65 -8.27 -5.54
N TYR A 71 11.82 -7.62 -5.40
CA TYR A 71 11.89 -6.18 -5.13
C TYR A 71 11.29 -5.36 -6.27
N ASN A 72 11.64 -5.66 -7.52
CA ASN A 72 11.10 -4.97 -8.69
C ASN A 72 9.59 -5.23 -8.86
N SER A 73 9.12 -6.45 -8.56
CA SER A 73 7.69 -6.79 -8.55
C SER A 73 6.93 -5.95 -7.52
N ALA A 74 7.44 -5.88 -6.29
CA ALA A 74 6.87 -5.05 -5.24
C ALA A 74 6.91 -3.56 -5.61
N SER A 75 8.04 -3.06 -6.12
CA SER A 75 8.18 -1.67 -6.57
C SER A 75 7.17 -1.29 -7.66
N ALA A 76 6.88 -2.20 -8.61
CA ALA A 76 5.83 -2.00 -9.60
C ALA A 76 4.42 -1.96 -8.97
N ALA A 77 4.15 -2.82 -7.98
CA ALA A 77 2.89 -2.79 -7.23
C ALA A 77 2.73 -1.47 -6.44
N ALA A 78 3.81 -0.98 -5.82
CA ALA A 78 3.85 0.33 -5.16
C ALA A 78 3.57 1.48 -6.13
N ALA A 79 4.19 1.49 -7.32
CA ALA A 79 3.89 2.46 -8.37
C ALA A 79 2.41 2.43 -8.78
N ASN A 80 1.80 1.24 -8.82
CA ASN A 80 0.37 1.08 -9.10
C ASN A 80 -0.53 1.53 -7.93
N CYS A 81 -0.03 1.60 -6.69
CA CYS A 81 -0.74 2.27 -5.61
C CYS A 81 -0.74 3.78 -5.84
N PHE A 82 0.41 4.36 -6.21
CA PHE A 82 0.54 5.80 -6.48
C PHE A 82 -0.27 6.28 -7.67
N SER A 83 -0.47 5.43 -8.68
CA SER A 83 -1.35 5.78 -9.81
C SER A 83 -2.84 5.82 -9.44
N VAL A 84 -3.23 5.18 -8.32
CA VAL A 84 -4.60 5.22 -7.81
C VAL A 84 -4.78 6.38 -6.82
N VAL A 85 -3.84 6.51 -5.89
CA VAL A 85 -3.77 7.61 -4.93
C VAL A 85 -2.30 7.98 -4.74
N ASP A 86 -1.98 9.22 -5.05
CA ASP A 86 -0.65 9.82 -5.00
C ASP A 86 0.01 9.74 -3.61
N ARG A 87 -0.80 9.83 -2.54
CA ARG A 87 -0.36 9.71 -1.15
C ARG A 87 -1.33 8.92 -0.30
N PHE A 88 -0.81 8.21 0.70
CA PHE A 88 -1.61 7.42 1.62
C PHE A 88 -2.67 8.25 2.36
N ASP A 89 -2.34 9.48 2.75
CA ASP A 89 -3.28 10.38 3.45
C ASP A 89 -4.43 10.86 2.55
N ASN A 90 -4.23 10.79 1.22
CA ASN A 90 -5.21 11.21 0.22
C ASN A 90 -6.23 10.10 -0.09
N LEU A 91 -6.17 8.94 0.59
CA LEU A 91 -7.15 7.87 0.42
C LEU A 91 -8.58 8.41 0.61
N ARG A 92 -9.44 8.18 -0.39
CA ARG A 92 -10.85 8.62 -0.34
C ARG A 92 -11.76 7.45 0.04
N SER A 93 -12.88 7.75 0.69
CA SER A 93 -13.90 6.73 1.01
C SER A 93 -14.76 6.44 -0.23
N ASP A 94 -14.15 5.92 -1.29
CA ASP A 94 -14.81 5.66 -2.57
C ASP A 94 -14.30 4.37 -3.25
N HIS A 95 -14.64 4.19 -4.54
CA HIS A 95 -14.29 3.02 -5.32
C HIS A 95 -12.77 2.82 -5.51
N SER A 96 -11.94 3.86 -5.33
CA SER A 96 -10.48 3.78 -5.45
C SER A 96 -9.83 2.88 -4.39
N LEU A 97 -10.52 2.64 -3.25
CA LEU A 97 -10.01 1.75 -2.20
C LEU A 97 -9.77 0.32 -2.70
N TYR A 98 -10.58 -0.16 -3.66
CA TYR A 98 -10.42 -1.52 -4.18
C TYR A 98 -9.13 -1.73 -4.97
N PRO A 99 -8.87 -0.97 -6.06
CA PRO A 99 -7.62 -1.11 -6.81
C PRO A 99 -6.41 -0.74 -5.95
N TRP A 100 -6.52 0.28 -5.08
CA TRP A 100 -5.43 0.64 -4.17
C TRP A 100 -5.06 -0.52 -3.24
N LEU A 101 -6.06 -1.11 -2.55
CA LEU A 101 -5.83 -2.20 -1.60
C LEU A 101 -5.36 -3.48 -2.29
N THR A 102 -5.81 -3.72 -3.52
CA THR A 102 -5.35 -4.86 -4.33
C THR A 102 -3.84 -4.74 -4.64
N ASN A 103 -3.38 -3.56 -5.04
CA ASN A 103 -1.97 -3.33 -5.31
C ASN A 103 -1.12 -3.31 -4.03
N ALA A 104 -1.67 -2.77 -2.93
CA ALA A 104 -1.03 -2.80 -1.62
C ALA A 104 -0.79 -4.24 -1.12
N ILE A 105 -1.77 -5.12 -1.32
CA ILE A 105 -1.63 -6.53 -0.98
C ILE A 105 -0.57 -7.21 -1.87
N LYS A 106 -0.54 -6.94 -3.18
CA LYS A 106 0.51 -7.46 -4.08
C LYS A 106 1.91 -7.01 -3.68
N PHE A 107 2.08 -5.74 -3.29
CA PHE A 107 3.34 -5.22 -2.75
C PHE A 107 3.78 -6.05 -1.52
N THR A 108 2.85 -6.28 -0.60
CA THR A 108 3.14 -6.98 0.66
C THR A 108 3.36 -8.49 0.44
N ASP A 109 2.72 -9.08 -0.56
CA ASP A 109 2.84 -10.50 -0.88
C ASP A 109 4.29 -10.91 -1.18
N GLU A 110 5.06 -10.06 -1.87
CA GLU A 110 6.49 -10.33 -2.14
C GLU A 110 7.31 -10.38 -0.85
N ILE A 111 7.06 -9.43 0.07
CA ILE A 111 7.71 -9.36 1.39
C ILE A 111 7.37 -10.60 2.22
N VAL A 112 6.09 -10.99 2.20
CA VAL A 112 5.51 -12.13 2.93
C VAL A 112 6.05 -13.45 2.41
N LEU A 113 6.05 -13.62 1.09
CA LEU A 113 6.50 -14.84 0.45
C LEU A 113 7.97 -15.09 0.77
N HIS A 114 8.80 -14.07 0.58
CA HIS A 114 10.21 -14.11 0.95
C HIS A 114 10.40 -14.41 2.45
N TYR A 115 9.62 -13.78 3.34
CA TYR A 115 9.72 -14.02 4.77
C TYR A 115 9.43 -15.49 5.13
N ILE A 116 8.40 -16.09 4.53
CA ILE A 116 8.08 -17.50 4.76
C ILE A 116 9.22 -18.41 4.28
N GLN A 117 9.73 -18.16 3.06
CA GLN A 117 10.67 -19.07 2.41
C GLN A 117 12.09 -18.93 2.93
N GLU A 118 12.60 -17.69 3.00
CA GLU A 118 14.01 -17.43 3.26
C GLU A 118 14.28 -17.11 4.74
N VAL A 119 13.35 -16.44 5.42
CA VAL A 119 13.52 -16.11 6.85
C VAL A 119 13.07 -17.28 7.74
N CYS A 120 11.89 -17.85 7.48
CA CYS A 120 11.42 -19.00 8.25
C CYS A 120 11.96 -20.35 7.74
N GLY A 121 12.48 -20.42 6.51
CA GLY A 121 12.95 -21.69 5.92
C GLY A 121 11.81 -22.66 5.59
N GLU A 122 10.60 -22.16 5.32
CA GLU A 122 9.39 -22.96 5.16
C GLU A 122 8.86 -22.96 3.73
N ALA A 123 8.23 -24.06 3.33
CA ALA A 123 7.41 -24.07 2.13
C ALA A 123 6.08 -23.32 2.36
N VAL A 124 5.57 -22.67 1.32
CA VAL A 124 4.24 -22.08 1.36
C VAL A 124 3.20 -23.19 1.42
N THR A 125 2.31 -23.10 2.41
CA THR A 125 1.22 -24.05 2.61
C THR A 125 -0.10 -23.45 2.16
N ASN A 126 -0.88 -24.21 1.38
CA ASN A 126 -2.25 -23.84 1.07
C ASN A 126 -3.15 -24.26 2.22
N HIS A 127 -3.89 -23.31 2.78
CA HIS A 127 -4.91 -23.62 3.75
C HIS A 127 -6.13 -24.24 3.03
N PRO A 128 -6.72 -25.33 3.54
CA PRO A 128 -7.75 -26.09 2.83
C PRO A 128 -8.97 -25.26 2.40
N ASP A 129 -9.36 -24.28 3.21
CA ASP A 129 -10.54 -23.44 2.97
C ASP A 129 -10.24 -22.07 2.34
N HIS A 130 -8.98 -21.80 1.94
CA HIS A 130 -8.57 -20.47 1.48
C HIS A 130 -7.70 -20.51 0.22
N GLY A 131 -7.77 -19.43 -0.57
CA GLY A 131 -6.88 -19.24 -1.70
C GLY A 131 -5.41 -19.08 -1.27
N ILE A 132 -4.50 -19.23 -2.23
CA ILE A 132 -3.04 -19.20 -2.03
C ILE A 132 -2.61 -17.92 -1.30
N GLU A 133 -3.13 -16.77 -1.73
CA GLU A 133 -2.79 -15.44 -1.18
C GLU A 133 -3.11 -15.34 0.31
N ARG A 134 -4.36 -15.65 0.70
CA ARG A 134 -4.80 -15.63 2.10
C ARG A 134 -4.05 -16.64 2.96
N SER A 135 -3.70 -17.79 2.39
CA SER A 135 -3.01 -18.87 3.10
C SER A 135 -1.65 -18.42 3.64
N ARG A 136 -0.93 -17.55 2.90
CA ARG A 136 0.36 -16.98 3.36
C ARG A 136 0.20 -16.15 4.64
N TYR A 137 -0.82 -15.31 4.71
CA TYR A 137 -1.10 -14.51 5.91
C TYR A 137 -1.46 -15.38 7.11
N ILE A 138 -2.22 -16.45 6.88
CA ILE A 138 -2.56 -17.43 7.93
C ILE A 138 -1.32 -18.18 8.41
N GLN A 139 -0.43 -18.59 7.50
CA GLN A 139 0.83 -19.24 7.86
C GLN A 139 1.70 -18.31 8.73
N ILE A 140 1.76 -17.02 8.41
CA ILE A 140 2.47 -16.01 9.21
C ILE A 140 1.87 -15.83 10.61
N ASN A 141 0.55 -16.00 10.79
CA ASN A 141 -0.10 -15.87 12.11
C ASN A 141 0.41 -16.87 13.16
N SER A 142 1.07 -17.94 12.73
CA SER A 142 1.69 -18.94 13.60
C SER A 142 3.11 -18.58 14.06
N LYS A 143 3.66 -17.45 13.61
CA LYS A 143 5.07 -17.07 13.83
C LYS A 143 5.27 -16.22 15.09
N VAL A 144 6.52 -15.83 15.32
CA VAL A 144 6.95 -14.96 16.42
C VAL A 144 6.17 -13.64 16.38
N TYR A 145 5.99 -13.04 17.56
CA TYR A 145 5.07 -11.92 17.82
C TYR A 145 4.97 -10.87 16.70
N SER A 146 6.11 -10.30 16.25
CA SER A 146 6.12 -9.25 15.22
C SER A 146 5.52 -9.73 13.89
N ALA A 147 5.96 -10.90 13.40
CA ALA A 147 5.41 -11.49 12.18
C ALA A 147 3.93 -11.86 12.34
N GLN A 148 3.53 -12.44 13.48
CA GLN A 148 2.14 -12.77 13.75
C GLN A 148 1.21 -11.54 13.71
N VAL A 149 1.64 -10.41 14.27
CA VAL A 149 0.88 -9.15 14.20
C VAL A 149 0.72 -8.70 12.75
N ALA A 150 1.77 -8.80 11.95
CA ALA A 150 1.75 -8.45 10.53
C ALA A 150 0.74 -9.30 9.74
N GLY A 151 0.82 -10.63 9.88
CA GLY A 151 -0.09 -11.58 9.22
C GLY A 151 -1.56 -11.34 9.60
N ASN A 152 -1.83 -11.07 10.88
CA ASN A 152 -3.20 -10.87 11.36
C ASN A 152 -3.83 -9.62 10.75
N ASN A 153 -3.07 -8.51 10.71
CA ASN A 153 -3.51 -7.27 10.10
C ASN A 153 -3.76 -7.45 8.59
N MET A 154 -2.87 -8.14 7.88
CA MET A 154 -3.03 -8.41 6.45
C MET A 154 -4.20 -9.34 6.14
N ASN A 155 -4.45 -10.37 6.97
CA ASN A 155 -5.61 -11.24 6.81
C ASN A 155 -6.94 -10.45 6.93
N ILE A 156 -7.01 -9.50 7.87
CA ILE A 156 -8.17 -8.62 8.00
C ILE A 156 -8.32 -7.72 6.76
N LEU A 157 -7.22 -7.16 6.25
CA LEU A 157 -7.24 -6.30 5.07
C LEU A 157 -7.62 -7.07 3.79
N PHE A 158 -7.16 -8.32 3.65
CA PHE A 158 -7.59 -9.23 2.59
C PHE A 158 -9.11 -9.46 2.62
N ASP A 159 -9.68 -9.66 3.81
CA ASP A 159 -11.14 -9.77 3.95
C ASP A 159 -11.87 -8.48 3.56
N GLU A 160 -11.30 -7.29 3.81
CA GLU A 160 -11.86 -6.04 3.30
C GLU A 160 -11.76 -5.92 1.79
N ARG A 161 -10.64 -6.33 1.17
CA ARG A 161 -10.50 -6.39 -0.30
C ARG A 161 -11.59 -7.26 -0.92
N ASN A 162 -11.82 -8.45 -0.36
CA ASN A 162 -12.86 -9.36 -0.84
C ASN A 162 -14.27 -8.77 -0.73
N LYS A 163 -14.56 -8.00 0.33
CA LYS A 163 -15.85 -7.28 0.45
C LYS A 163 -16.00 -6.17 -0.58
N LEU A 164 -14.89 -5.53 -0.97
CA LEU A 164 -14.88 -4.53 -2.04
C LEU A 164 -15.00 -5.16 -3.43
N GLU A 165 -14.55 -6.40 -3.61
CA GLU A 165 -14.62 -7.15 -4.88
C GLU A 165 -15.98 -7.85 -5.06
N HIS A 166 -16.37 -8.67 -4.10
CA HIS A 166 -17.54 -9.53 -4.16
C HIS A 166 -18.76 -8.85 -3.55
N ARG A 167 -19.43 -8.04 -4.37
CA ARG A 167 -20.55 -7.20 -3.96
C ARG A 167 -21.92 -7.84 -4.11
N THR A 168 -22.02 -9.10 -4.52
CA THR A 168 -23.32 -9.73 -4.79
C THR A 168 -23.77 -10.57 -3.60
N LYS A 169 -25.06 -10.50 -3.26
CA LYS A 169 -25.72 -11.46 -2.38
C LYS A 169 -27.05 -11.91 -2.96
N ARG A 170 -27.51 -13.09 -2.55
CA ARG A 170 -28.88 -13.53 -2.82
C ARG A 170 -29.83 -12.88 -1.82
N ASP A 171 -30.81 -12.15 -2.31
CA ASP A 171 -31.93 -11.69 -1.50
C ASP A 171 -32.77 -12.89 -1.07
N GLN A 172 -32.98 -13.04 0.25
CA GLN A 172 -33.72 -14.17 0.80
C GLN A 172 -35.23 -14.09 0.52
N VAL A 173 -35.76 -12.89 0.23
CA VAL A 173 -37.19 -12.70 -0.04
C VAL A 173 -37.52 -12.93 -1.51
N SER A 174 -36.80 -12.27 -2.43
CA SER A 174 -37.07 -12.38 -3.87
C SER A 174 -36.29 -13.50 -4.58
N GLY A 175 -35.28 -14.10 -3.92
CA GLY A 175 -34.38 -15.08 -4.51
C GLY A 175 -33.40 -14.51 -5.55
N ARG A 176 -33.49 -13.21 -5.86
CA ARG A 176 -32.68 -12.50 -6.86
C ARG A 176 -31.29 -12.18 -6.31
N GLN A 177 -30.31 -12.06 -7.21
CA GLN A 177 -29.02 -11.47 -6.85
C GLN A 177 -29.15 -9.95 -6.77
N ILE A 178 -28.63 -9.36 -5.70
CA ILE A 178 -28.57 -7.91 -5.49
C ILE A 178 -27.13 -7.47 -5.22
N ILE A 179 -26.81 -6.24 -5.62
CA ILE A 179 -25.52 -5.61 -5.38
C ILE A 179 -25.56 -4.88 -4.03
N ILE A 180 -24.60 -5.18 -3.17
CA ILE A 180 -24.35 -4.51 -1.89
C ILE A 180 -23.36 -3.39 -2.15
N VAL A 181 -23.70 -2.19 -1.71
CA VAL A 181 -22.76 -1.07 -1.68
C VAL A 181 -21.79 -1.29 -0.50
N PRO A 182 -20.48 -1.35 -0.73
CA PRO A 182 -19.52 -1.49 0.36
C PRO A 182 -19.53 -0.27 1.30
N ASP A 183 -19.21 -0.50 2.56
CA ASP A 183 -18.94 0.58 3.51
C ASP A 183 -17.48 1.07 3.32
N TYR A 184 -17.31 2.01 2.40
CA TYR A 184 -15.99 2.56 2.07
C TYR A 184 -15.36 3.32 3.23
N THR A 185 -16.16 4.01 4.06
CA THR A 185 -15.63 4.73 5.23
C THR A 185 -15.05 3.77 6.26
N LYS A 186 -15.75 2.68 6.56
CA LYS A 186 -15.22 1.63 7.46
C LYS A 186 -13.99 0.96 6.88
N THR A 187 -13.98 0.71 5.57
CA THR A 187 -12.84 0.09 4.88
C THR A 187 -11.62 0.99 4.93
N LYS A 188 -11.77 2.28 4.57
CA LYS A 188 -10.70 3.29 4.65
C LYS A 188 -10.08 3.33 6.06
N LYS A 189 -10.91 3.44 7.10
CA LYS A 189 -10.45 3.46 8.51
C LYS A 189 -9.64 2.21 8.88
N LYS A 190 -9.97 1.05 8.33
CA LYS A 190 -9.19 -0.18 8.56
C LYS A 190 -7.87 -0.14 7.81
N ILE A 191 -7.86 0.31 6.56
CA ILE A 191 -6.64 0.48 5.77
C ILE A 191 -5.67 1.41 6.51
N GLU A 192 -6.12 2.62 6.84
CA GLU A 192 -5.33 3.65 7.56
C GLU A 192 -4.76 3.15 8.88
N LYS A 193 -5.51 2.29 9.59
CA LYS A 193 -5.11 1.78 10.91
C LYS A 193 -4.20 0.54 10.83
N LEU A 194 -4.51 -0.40 9.96
CA LEU A 194 -3.93 -1.75 10.00
C LEU A 194 -2.77 -1.90 9.02
N TYR A 195 -2.82 -1.24 7.87
CA TYR A 195 -1.83 -1.45 6.83
C TYR A 195 -0.44 -0.90 7.21
N PRO A 196 -0.32 0.34 7.74
CA PRO A 196 0.97 0.83 8.26
C PRO A 196 1.53 -0.07 9.38
N LYS A 197 0.65 -0.56 10.27
CA LYS A 197 1.04 -1.47 11.35
C LYS A 197 1.54 -2.80 10.82
N ALA A 198 0.93 -3.33 9.77
CA ALA A 198 1.38 -4.57 9.14
C ALA A 198 2.80 -4.40 8.56
N LEU A 199 3.03 -3.34 7.79
CA LEU A 199 4.34 -3.05 7.23
C LEU A 199 5.40 -2.91 8.32
N LEU A 200 5.17 -2.04 9.32
CA LEU A 200 6.11 -1.84 10.44
C LEU A 200 6.40 -3.14 11.21
N SER A 201 5.39 -4.01 11.34
CA SER A 201 5.55 -5.30 12.02
C SER A 201 6.39 -6.29 11.19
N PHE A 202 6.25 -6.27 9.84
CA PHE A 202 7.16 -7.00 8.96
C PHE A 202 8.58 -6.47 9.06
N LEU A 203 8.79 -5.16 8.95
CA LEU A 203 10.12 -4.56 9.10
C LEU A 203 10.75 -4.99 10.42
N LYS A 204 10.01 -4.90 11.53
CA LYS A 204 10.49 -5.37 12.83
C LYS A 204 10.85 -6.85 12.83
N ALA A 205 10.04 -7.71 12.20
CA ALA A 205 10.34 -9.14 12.12
C ALA A 205 11.62 -9.42 11.32
N TYR A 206 11.85 -8.70 10.22
CA TYR A 206 13.08 -8.77 9.44
C TYR A 206 14.29 -8.28 10.25
N THR A 207 14.20 -7.13 10.90
CA THR A 207 15.30 -6.57 11.69
C THR A 207 15.65 -7.45 12.89
N GLU A 208 14.65 -8.02 13.56
CA GLU A 208 14.84 -9.01 14.64
C GLU A 208 15.59 -10.26 14.15
N PHE A 209 15.28 -10.77 12.96
CA PHE A 209 15.95 -11.93 12.39
C PHE A 209 17.40 -11.63 11.99
N TYR A 210 17.64 -10.50 11.32
CA TYR A 210 18.98 -10.12 10.85
C TYR A 210 19.86 -9.47 11.94
N GLY A 211 19.34 -9.27 13.15
CA GLY A 211 20.09 -8.70 14.28
C GLY A 211 20.44 -7.21 14.10
N ILE A 212 19.63 -6.48 13.32
CA ILE A 212 19.82 -5.05 13.05
C ILE A 212 18.91 -4.29 14.02
N ALA A 213 19.49 -3.53 14.95
CA ALA A 213 18.76 -2.76 15.97
C ALA A 213 18.78 -1.27 15.65
#